data_AF-A0ABD0KTX2-F1
#
_entry.id   AF-A0ABD0KTX2-F1
#
_cell.length_a   1.000
_cell.length_b   1.000
_cell.length_c   1.000
_cell.angle_alpha   90.00
_cell.angle_beta   90.00
_cell.angle_gamma   90.00
#
_symmetry.space_group_name_H-M   'P 1'
#
loop_
_entity.id
_entity.type
_entity.pdbx_description
1 polymer ?
#
loop_
_entity_poly.entity_id
_entity_poly.type
_entity_poly.pdbx_seq_one_letter_code
_entity_poly.pdbx_strand_id
1 'polypeptide(L)'
;MSSVVCGNSPAKCPSDYRTRVETCIMEAQVAPQSGGGLTLVTNKDRIIELCDRGSLRKTIDCLEEIHTRCAHNVTILHELDRLFSVESWQQGEQLLCNNIELFRNNFDCLSRSAPSVATCIIMRTQIFKHDVTSADHSDHARLREITCSFAESIVKCLRRPIARGCPESLVETMVQALHKFLPPTCLTDNFITVTEDPMPVMTET
;
A
#
# COMPACT_ATOMS: atom_id res chain seq x y z
N MET A 1 -44.66 -15.16 -2.42
CA MET A 1 -43.28 -14.62 -2.38
C MET A 1 -42.39 -15.73 -1.90
N SER A 2 -41.72 -16.43 -2.82
CA SER A 2 -40.88 -17.58 -2.52
C SER A 2 -39.49 -17.09 -2.18
N SER A 3 -39.09 -17.24 -0.92
CA SER A 3 -37.70 -17.04 -0.48
C SER A 3 -36.85 -18.14 -1.10
N VAL A 4 -36.02 -17.79 -2.07
CA VAL A 4 -34.97 -18.67 -2.60
C VAL A 4 -33.94 -18.84 -1.49
N VAL A 5 -33.96 -19.99 -0.83
CA VAL A 5 -32.91 -20.40 0.10
C VAL A 5 -31.72 -20.81 -0.76
N CYS A 6 -30.80 -19.88 -1.02
CA CYS A 6 -29.48 -20.22 -1.55
C CYS A 6 -28.80 -21.13 -0.53
N GLY A 7 -28.65 -22.40 -0.86
CA GLY A 7 -27.86 -23.34 -0.05
C GLY A 7 -26.43 -22.83 0.03
N ASN A 8 -26.09 -22.17 1.14
CA ASN A 8 -24.75 -21.73 1.49
C ASN A 8 -23.86 -22.93 1.81
N SER A 9 -23.55 -23.75 0.80
CA SER A 9 -22.32 -24.54 0.87
C SER A 9 -21.18 -23.54 1.02
N PRO A 10 -20.36 -23.64 2.09
CA PRO A 10 -19.29 -22.68 2.32
C PRO A 10 -18.41 -22.62 1.06
N ALA A 11 -18.34 -21.44 0.45
CA ALA A 11 -17.66 -21.27 -0.81
C ALA A 11 -16.19 -21.67 -0.64
N LYS A 12 -15.76 -22.70 -1.37
CA LYS A 12 -14.39 -23.22 -1.32
C LYS A 12 -13.38 -22.10 -1.58
N CYS A 13 -12.26 -22.12 -0.85
CA CYS A 13 -11.11 -21.25 -1.08
C CYS A 13 -10.67 -21.34 -2.56
N PRO A 14 -10.56 -20.21 -3.29
CA PRO A 14 -10.13 -20.21 -4.68
C PRO A 14 -8.72 -20.77 -4.82
N SER A 15 -8.48 -21.61 -5.84
CA SER A 15 -7.14 -22.14 -6.12
C SER A 15 -6.14 -21.07 -6.57
N ASP A 16 -6.66 -19.94 -7.06
CA ASP A 16 -5.96 -18.77 -7.58
C ASP A 16 -5.96 -17.58 -6.58
N TYR A 17 -6.07 -17.86 -5.27
CA TYR A 17 -6.24 -16.81 -4.24
C TYR A 17 -5.16 -15.71 -4.30
N ARG A 18 -3.90 -16.03 -4.60
CA ARG A 18 -2.80 -15.05 -4.69
C ARG A 18 -3.07 -14.00 -5.77
N THR A 19 -3.38 -14.45 -6.98
CA THR A 19 -3.70 -13.57 -8.11
C THR A 19 -4.93 -12.71 -7.83
N ARG A 20 -5.92 -13.26 -7.11
CA ARG A 20 -7.10 -12.49 -6.68
C ARG A 20 -6.75 -11.41 -5.67
N VAL A 21 -5.93 -11.72 -4.66
CA VAL A 21 -5.43 -10.73 -3.68
C VAL A 21 -4.66 -9.62 -4.39
N GLU A 22 -3.75 -9.98 -5.29
CA GLU A 22 -3.01 -9.02 -6.11
C GLU A 22 -3.96 -8.13 -6.92
N THR A 23 -4.99 -8.71 -7.53
CA THR A 23 -6.01 -7.97 -8.28
C THR A 23 -6.76 -6.98 -7.37
N CYS A 24 -7.26 -7.43 -6.20
CA CYS A 24 -7.93 -6.55 -5.24
C CYS A 24 -7.04 -5.35 -4.87
N ILE A 25 -5.75 -5.60 -4.58
CA ILE A 25 -4.78 -4.58 -4.15
C ILE A 25 -4.45 -3.60 -5.29
N MET A 26 -4.26 -4.10 -6.52
CA MET A 26 -3.98 -3.25 -7.68
C MET A 26 -5.16 -2.35 -8.04
N GLU A 27 -6.40 -2.82 -7.88
CA GLU A 27 -7.62 -2.04 -8.14
C GLU A 27 -7.74 -0.82 -7.22
N ALA A 28 -7.29 -0.91 -5.97
CA ALA A 28 -7.26 0.23 -5.07
C ALA A 28 -6.34 1.36 -5.59
N GLN A 29 -5.32 1.01 -6.39
CA GLN A 29 -4.26 1.94 -6.80
C GLN A 29 -3.66 2.69 -5.60
N VAL A 30 -3.59 2.06 -4.44
CA VAL A 30 -2.84 2.57 -3.28
C VAL A 30 -1.44 1.95 -3.21
N ALA A 31 -1.29 0.79 -3.85
CA ALA A 31 -0.04 0.06 -3.88
C ALA A 31 1.02 0.81 -4.72
N PRO A 32 2.22 1.04 -4.17
CA PRO A 32 3.30 1.73 -4.87
C PRO A 32 3.64 1.16 -6.24
N GLN A 33 3.63 -0.18 -6.37
CA GLN A 33 3.99 -0.89 -7.58
C GLN A 33 3.08 -0.59 -8.78
N SER A 34 1.84 -0.12 -8.55
CA SER A 34 0.89 0.21 -9.60
C SER A 34 0.97 1.69 -10.02
N GLY A 35 1.94 2.45 -9.51
CA GLY A 35 2.04 3.91 -9.72
C GLY A 35 0.95 4.72 -9.00
N GLY A 36 0.07 4.06 -8.25
CA GLY A 36 -1.07 4.68 -7.59
C GLY A 36 -0.71 5.52 -6.36
N GLY A 37 0.39 5.19 -5.68
CA GLY A 37 0.93 6.05 -4.62
C GLY A 37 1.28 7.46 -5.09
N LEU A 38 1.65 7.63 -6.36
CA LEU A 38 1.92 8.94 -6.94
C LEU A 38 0.62 9.73 -7.17
N THR A 39 -0.42 9.07 -7.68
CA THR A 39 -1.70 9.73 -7.97
C THR A 39 -2.40 10.23 -6.69
N LEU A 40 -2.17 9.58 -5.55
CA LEU A 40 -2.61 10.07 -4.24
C LEU A 40 -2.06 11.46 -3.88
N VAL A 41 -0.83 11.77 -4.29
CA VAL A 41 -0.17 13.06 -3.99
C VAL A 41 -0.38 14.08 -5.10
N THR A 42 -0.51 13.62 -6.35
CA THR A 42 -0.59 14.51 -7.52
C THR A 42 -1.99 14.87 -7.95
N ASN A 43 -3.02 14.15 -7.48
CA ASN A 43 -4.40 14.35 -7.90
C ASN A 43 -5.31 14.56 -6.68
N LYS A 44 -5.82 15.79 -6.52
CA LYS A 44 -6.73 16.20 -5.43
C LYS A 44 -7.98 15.34 -5.35
N ASP A 45 -8.51 15.00 -6.51
CA ASP A 45 -9.77 14.28 -6.60
C ASP A 45 -9.58 12.79 -6.34
N ARG A 46 -8.35 12.28 -6.37
CA ARG A 46 -8.11 10.84 -6.21
C ARG A 46 -8.42 10.35 -4.80
N ILE A 47 -8.04 11.08 -3.77
CA ILE A 47 -8.36 10.67 -2.38
C ILE A 47 -9.86 10.75 -2.12
N ILE A 48 -10.52 11.76 -2.70
CA ILE A 48 -11.97 11.91 -2.66
C ILE A 48 -12.64 10.73 -3.37
N GLU A 49 -12.16 10.38 -4.56
CA GLU A 49 -12.66 9.24 -5.32
C GLU A 49 -12.52 7.93 -4.54
N LEU A 50 -11.37 7.69 -3.90
CA LEU A 50 -11.12 6.48 -3.14
C LEU A 50 -12.10 6.31 -1.97
N CYS A 51 -12.41 7.41 -1.29
CA CYS A 51 -13.31 7.44 -0.13
C CYS A 51 -14.79 7.51 -0.56
N ASP A 52 -15.19 8.49 -1.38
CA ASP A 52 -16.59 8.74 -1.74
C ASP A 52 -17.15 7.67 -2.68
N ARG A 53 -16.34 7.14 -3.62
CA ARG A 53 -16.78 6.05 -4.51
C ARG A 53 -16.60 4.66 -3.87
N GLY A 54 -16.05 4.61 -2.66
CA GLY A 54 -15.79 3.39 -1.91
C GLY A 54 -14.84 2.43 -2.62
N SER A 55 -13.91 2.92 -3.46
CA SER A 55 -12.96 2.04 -4.15
C SER A 55 -12.06 1.32 -3.15
N LEU A 56 -11.64 2.01 -2.08
CA LEU A 56 -10.85 1.39 -1.02
C LEU A 56 -11.67 0.37 -0.22
N ARG A 57 -12.93 0.70 0.09
CA ARG A 57 -13.88 -0.24 0.71
C ARG A 57 -14.08 -1.49 -0.13
N LYS A 58 -14.29 -1.36 -1.45
CA LYS A 58 -14.42 -2.51 -2.37
C LYS A 58 -13.19 -3.42 -2.33
N THR A 59 -12.00 -2.86 -2.29
CA THR A 59 -10.77 -3.65 -2.12
C THR A 59 -10.74 -4.36 -0.78
N ILE A 60 -11.13 -3.70 0.32
CA ILE A 60 -11.23 -4.32 1.65
C ILE A 60 -12.23 -5.49 1.63
N ASP A 61 -13.42 -5.29 1.07
CA ASP A 61 -14.46 -6.32 0.97
C ASP A 61 -13.96 -7.50 0.11
N CYS A 62 -13.22 -7.23 -0.97
CA CYS A 62 -12.58 -8.24 -1.83
C CYS A 62 -11.55 -9.08 -1.05
N LEU A 63 -10.71 -8.44 -0.24
CA LEU A 63 -9.73 -9.12 0.62
C LEU A 63 -10.41 -9.93 1.72
N GLU A 64 -11.46 -9.39 2.34
CA GLU A 64 -12.25 -10.05 3.38
C GLU A 64 -12.99 -11.29 2.85
N GLU A 65 -13.54 -11.22 1.63
CA GLU A 65 -14.17 -12.38 0.99
C GLU A 65 -13.15 -13.51 0.79
N ILE A 66 -11.97 -13.21 0.24
CA ILE A 66 -10.91 -14.20 0.01
C ILE A 66 -10.47 -14.81 1.34
N HIS A 67 -10.22 -13.97 2.35
CA HIS A 67 -9.82 -14.40 3.69
C HIS A 67 -10.86 -15.35 4.31
N THR A 68 -12.13 -14.95 4.31
CA THR A 68 -13.25 -15.74 4.84
C THR A 68 -13.39 -17.09 4.13
N ARG A 69 -13.28 -17.13 2.80
CA ARG A 69 -13.38 -18.36 2.01
C ARG A 69 -12.21 -19.32 2.26
N CYS A 70 -11.06 -18.79 2.64
CA CYS A 70 -9.86 -19.56 2.95
C CYS A 70 -9.67 -19.87 4.44
N ALA A 71 -10.59 -19.43 5.32
CA ALA A 71 -10.53 -19.61 6.77
C ALA A 71 -10.38 -21.08 7.23
N HIS A 72 -10.89 -22.04 6.45
CA HIS A 72 -10.81 -23.47 6.78
C HIS A 72 -9.49 -24.15 6.33
N ASN A 73 -8.64 -23.45 5.57
CA ASN A 73 -7.35 -23.95 5.14
C ASN A 73 -6.22 -23.19 5.85
N VAL A 74 -5.75 -23.74 6.97
CA VAL A 74 -4.76 -23.10 7.86
C VAL A 74 -3.50 -22.67 7.12
N THR A 75 -3.01 -23.48 6.17
CA THR A 75 -1.79 -23.16 5.42
C THR A 75 -2.00 -21.95 4.52
N ILE A 76 -3.12 -21.89 3.78
CA ILE A 76 -3.43 -20.74 2.92
C ILE A 76 -3.72 -19.50 3.78
N LEU A 77 -4.48 -19.66 4.87
CA LEU A 77 -4.83 -18.56 5.76
C LEU A 77 -3.58 -17.89 6.34
N HIS A 78 -2.66 -18.69 6.89
CA HIS A 78 -1.39 -18.18 7.40
C HIS A 78 -0.56 -17.48 6.31
N GLU A 79 -0.68 -17.90 5.06
CA GLU A 79 -0.03 -17.21 3.95
C GLU A 79 -0.70 -15.86 3.65
N LEU A 80 -2.03 -15.81 3.58
CA LEU A 80 -2.79 -14.57 3.39
C LEU A 80 -2.47 -13.55 4.49
N ASP A 81 -2.40 -13.99 5.75
CA ASP A 81 -2.10 -13.14 6.91
C ASP A 81 -0.69 -12.51 6.83
N ARG A 82 0.21 -13.06 6.01
CA ARG A 82 1.53 -12.47 5.74
C ARG A 82 1.49 -11.44 4.61
N LEU A 83 0.56 -11.59 3.68
CA LEU A 83 0.41 -10.74 2.50
C LEU A 83 -0.40 -9.47 2.81
N PHE A 84 -1.43 -9.57 3.63
CA PHE A 84 -2.26 -8.43 4.03
C PHE A 84 -2.93 -8.68 5.38
N SER A 85 -3.50 -7.62 5.96
CA SER A 85 -4.41 -7.69 7.10
C SER A 85 -5.64 -6.85 6.78
N VAL A 86 -6.83 -7.47 6.79
CA VAL A 86 -8.10 -6.77 6.55
C VAL A 86 -8.30 -5.65 7.57
N GLU A 87 -8.02 -5.93 8.85
CA GLU A 87 -8.12 -4.95 9.93
C GLU A 87 -7.18 -3.77 9.71
N SER A 88 -5.91 -4.03 9.35
CA SER A 88 -4.95 -2.95 9.06
C SER A 88 -5.45 -2.09 7.90
N TRP A 89 -5.92 -2.71 6.82
CA TRP A 89 -6.46 -1.97 5.67
C TRP A 89 -7.68 -1.10 6.04
N GLN A 90 -8.59 -1.60 6.88
CA GLN A 90 -9.71 -0.81 7.42
C GLN A 90 -9.23 0.38 8.25
N GLN A 91 -8.20 0.20 9.09
CA GLN A 91 -7.59 1.31 9.83
C GLN A 91 -6.94 2.33 8.89
N GLY A 92 -6.26 1.88 7.83
CA GLY A 92 -5.69 2.73 6.80
C GLY A 92 -6.76 3.55 6.05
N GLU A 93 -7.87 2.91 5.67
CA GLU A 93 -9.03 3.58 5.10
C GLU A 93 -9.58 4.65 6.04
N GLN A 94 -9.80 4.32 7.31
CA GLN A 94 -10.30 5.27 8.30
C GLN A 94 -9.37 6.46 8.46
N LEU A 95 -8.05 6.25 8.51
CA LEU A 95 -7.07 7.33 8.59
C LEU A 95 -7.16 8.28 7.40
N LEU A 96 -7.32 7.76 6.17
CA LEU A 96 -7.46 8.60 4.98
C LEU A 96 -8.83 9.30 4.92
N CYS A 97 -9.91 8.54 5.05
CA CYS A 97 -11.26 9.01 4.77
C CYS A 97 -11.83 9.87 5.89
N ASN A 98 -11.51 9.58 7.17
CA ASN A 98 -11.94 10.45 8.28
C ASN A 98 -11.18 11.77 8.32
N ASN A 99 -10.02 11.87 7.65
CA ASN A 99 -9.20 13.07 7.57
C ASN A 99 -9.22 13.72 6.18
N ILE A 100 -10.22 13.44 5.35
CA ILE A 100 -10.29 13.94 3.96
C ILE A 100 -10.18 15.47 3.86
N GLU A 101 -10.75 16.22 4.81
CA GLU A 101 -10.64 17.68 4.86
C GLU A 101 -9.20 18.16 5.13
N LEU A 102 -8.42 17.40 5.92
CA LEU A 102 -7.01 17.69 6.14
C LEU A 102 -6.23 17.64 4.83
N PHE A 103 -6.47 16.62 4.00
CA PHE A 103 -5.86 16.50 2.67
C PHE A 103 -6.35 17.60 1.72
N ARG A 104 -7.67 17.85 1.69
CA ARG A 104 -8.26 18.86 0.81
C ARG A 104 -7.72 20.26 1.09
N ASN A 105 -7.59 20.62 2.36
CA ASN A 105 -7.13 21.95 2.78
C ASN A 105 -5.63 22.16 2.61
N ASN A 106 -4.85 21.08 2.46
CA ASN A 106 -3.39 21.14 2.31
C ASN A 106 -2.90 20.63 0.94
N PHE A 107 -3.80 20.50 -0.05
CA PHE A 107 -3.42 19.96 -1.36
C PHE A 107 -2.36 20.81 -2.08
N ASP A 108 -2.35 22.12 -1.87
CA ASP A 108 -1.38 23.03 -2.49
C ASP A 108 0.07 22.74 -2.06
N CYS A 109 0.30 22.25 -0.83
CA CYS A 109 1.64 21.84 -0.42
C CYS A 109 1.99 20.44 -0.97
N LEU A 110 1.03 19.50 -1.01
CA LEU A 110 1.22 18.16 -1.57
C LEU A 110 1.60 18.22 -3.06
N SER A 111 0.86 18.99 -3.84
CA SER A 111 1.09 19.20 -5.27
C SER A 111 2.45 19.83 -5.57
N ARG A 112 2.95 20.74 -4.72
CA ARG A 112 4.32 21.29 -4.84
C ARG A 112 5.40 20.23 -4.62
N SER A 113 5.16 19.26 -3.74
CA SER A 113 6.09 18.15 -3.50
C SER A 113 6.00 17.04 -4.56
N ALA A 114 4.97 17.03 -5.40
CA ALA A 114 4.71 15.99 -6.40
C ALA A 114 5.92 15.67 -7.32
N PRO A 115 6.63 16.65 -7.91
CA PRO A 115 7.78 16.34 -8.79
C PRO A 115 8.93 15.64 -8.06
N SER A 116 9.22 16.05 -6.81
CA SER A 116 10.25 15.42 -5.98
C SER A 116 9.86 14.02 -5.55
N VAL A 117 8.59 13.83 -5.16
CA VAL A 117 8.02 12.51 -4.84
C VAL A 117 8.11 11.59 -6.07
N ALA A 118 7.65 12.06 -7.24
CA ALA A 118 7.67 11.29 -8.48
C ALA A 118 9.08 10.84 -8.85
N THR A 119 10.04 11.78 -8.83
CA THR A 119 11.45 11.49 -9.11
C THR A 119 12.00 10.42 -8.17
N CYS A 120 11.74 10.54 -6.86
CA CYS A 120 12.17 9.55 -5.88
C CYS A 120 11.56 8.17 -6.13
N ILE A 121 10.23 8.09 -6.37
CA ILE A 121 9.52 6.84 -6.66
C ILE A 121 10.07 6.18 -7.93
N ILE A 122 10.29 6.94 -9.00
CA ILE A 122 10.84 6.42 -10.26
C ILE A 122 12.23 5.81 -10.01
N MET A 123 13.13 6.53 -9.33
CA MET A 123 14.47 6.03 -9.02
C MET A 123 14.41 4.74 -8.19
N ARG A 124 13.59 4.71 -7.13
CA ARG A 124 13.44 3.51 -6.28
C ARG A 124 12.82 2.35 -7.04
N THR A 125 11.93 2.62 -8.00
CA THR A 125 11.32 1.59 -8.86
C THR A 125 12.36 0.96 -9.78
N GLN A 126 13.30 1.74 -10.33
CA GLN A 126 14.39 1.19 -11.14
C GLN A 126 15.32 0.31 -10.32
N ILE A 127 15.68 0.75 -9.10
CA ILE A 127 16.50 -0.05 -8.16
C ILE A 127 15.78 -1.35 -7.82
N PHE A 128 14.50 -1.28 -7.44
CA PHE A 128 13.70 -2.46 -7.13
C PHE A 128 13.64 -3.45 -8.30
N LYS A 129 13.39 -2.96 -9.53
CA LYS A 129 13.36 -3.79 -10.73
C LYS A 129 14.71 -4.49 -10.95
N HIS A 130 15.81 -3.77 -10.79
CA HIS A 130 17.15 -4.33 -10.87
C HIS A 130 17.35 -5.42 -9.81
N ASP A 131 17.05 -5.12 -8.55
CA ASP A 131 17.26 -6.04 -7.43
C ASP A 131 16.43 -7.32 -7.59
N VAL A 132 15.16 -7.21 -7.97
CA VAL A 132 14.28 -8.37 -8.27
C VAL A 132 14.81 -9.18 -9.44
N THR A 133 15.24 -8.53 -10.52
CA THR A 133 15.78 -9.24 -11.70
C THR A 133 17.09 -9.96 -11.38
N SER A 134 17.91 -9.39 -10.49
CA SER A 134 19.19 -9.97 -10.07
C SER A 134 19.07 -11.06 -9.00
N ALA A 135 17.94 -11.11 -8.29
CA ALA A 135 17.72 -12.05 -7.21
C ALA A 135 17.45 -13.47 -7.73
N ASP A 136 17.91 -14.46 -6.97
CA ASP A 136 17.49 -15.85 -7.17
C ASP A 136 15.99 -15.95 -6.87
N HIS A 137 15.19 -16.33 -7.87
CA HIS A 137 13.74 -16.42 -7.75
C HIS A 137 13.29 -17.58 -6.84
N SER A 138 14.19 -18.51 -6.54
CA SER A 138 13.97 -19.57 -5.55
C SER A 138 14.17 -19.09 -4.11
N ASP A 139 14.89 -17.97 -3.90
CA ASP A 139 15.07 -17.36 -2.58
C ASP A 139 13.90 -16.41 -2.25
N HIS A 140 12.80 -17.00 -1.81
CA HIS A 140 11.63 -16.26 -1.35
C HIS A 140 11.90 -15.33 -0.16
N ALA A 141 12.94 -15.58 0.65
CA ALA A 141 13.29 -14.70 1.76
C ALA A 141 13.93 -13.42 1.25
N ARG A 142 14.87 -13.53 0.30
CA ARG A 142 15.50 -12.37 -0.35
C ARG A 142 14.51 -11.53 -1.15
N LEU A 143 13.63 -12.17 -1.93
CA LEU A 143 12.59 -11.44 -2.68
C LEU A 143 11.65 -10.65 -1.75
N ARG A 144 11.32 -11.23 -0.59
CA ARG A 144 10.52 -10.57 0.43
C ARG A 144 11.24 -9.36 1.03
N GLU A 145 12.51 -9.50 1.37
CA GLU A 145 13.34 -8.39 1.86
C GLU A 145 13.39 -7.23 0.85
N ILE A 146 13.66 -7.53 -0.43
CA ILE A 146 13.68 -6.53 -1.51
C ILE A 146 12.32 -5.83 -1.61
N THR A 147 11.22 -6.58 -1.56
CA THR A 147 9.85 -6.02 -1.65
C THR A 147 9.53 -5.12 -0.46
N CYS A 148 9.84 -5.56 0.77
CA CYS A 148 9.59 -4.75 1.97
C CYS A 148 10.47 -3.49 2.01
N SER A 149 11.74 -3.60 1.62
CA SER A 149 12.66 -2.46 1.51
C SER A 149 12.19 -1.43 0.48
N PHE A 150 11.66 -1.91 -0.66
CA PHE A 150 11.07 -1.04 -1.67
C PHE A 150 9.84 -0.31 -1.13
N ALA A 151 8.90 -1.02 -0.49
CA ALA A 151 7.70 -0.40 0.07
C ALA A 151 8.03 0.70 1.08
N GLU A 152 8.97 0.45 2.00
CA GLU A 152 9.45 1.45 2.97
C GLU A 152 10.17 2.62 2.28
N SER A 153 10.95 2.34 1.24
CA SER A 153 11.59 3.39 0.43
C SER A 153 10.56 4.32 -0.21
N ILE A 154 9.41 3.80 -0.63
CA ILE A 154 8.31 4.62 -1.17
C ILE A 154 7.70 5.50 -0.10
N VAL A 155 7.45 4.97 1.11
CA VAL A 155 6.98 5.79 2.24
C VAL A 155 7.97 6.92 2.54
N LYS A 156 9.28 6.64 2.51
CA LYS A 156 10.33 7.67 2.66
C LYS A 156 10.34 8.69 1.53
N CYS A 157 10.11 8.25 0.29
CA CYS A 157 9.98 9.13 -0.88
C CYS A 157 8.79 10.10 -0.75
N LEU A 158 7.75 9.71 -0.02
CA LEU A 158 6.59 10.55 0.27
C LEU A 158 6.87 11.49 1.45
N ARG A 159 7.33 10.93 2.58
CA ARG A 159 7.53 11.66 3.83
C ARG A 159 8.47 12.86 3.68
N ARG A 160 9.68 12.65 3.15
CA ARG A 160 10.73 13.70 3.14
C ARG A 160 10.34 14.94 2.33
N PRO A 161 9.88 14.83 1.07
CA PRO A 161 9.50 16.01 0.29
C PRO A 161 8.27 16.73 0.83
N ILE A 162 7.31 15.99 1.41
CA ILE A 162 6.07 16.56 1.92
C ILE A 162 6.32 17.27 3.26
N ALA A 163 7.13 16.69 4.15
CA ALA A 163 7.48 17.28 5.44
C ALA A 163 8.18 18.65 5.36
N ARG A 164 8.77 19.00 4.21
CA ARG A 164 9.41 20.31 4.00
C ARG A 164 8.42 21.44 3.76
N GLY A 165 7.21 21.13 3.29
CA GLY A 165 6.25 22.15 2.83
C GLY A 165 4.84 22.00 3.37
N CYS A 166 4.52 20.87 4.01
CA CYS A 166 3.21 20.57 4.56
C CYS A 166 3.23 20.47 6.08
N PRO A 167 2.06 20.65 6.74
CA PRO A 167 1.92 20.42 8.17
C PRO A 167 2.30 18.98 8.56
N GLU A 168 2.94 18.83 9.72
CA GLU A 168 3.35 17.53 10.25
C GLU A 168 2.18 16.57 10.42
N SER A 169 1.01 17.05 10.86
CA SER A 169 -0.20 16.23 11.01
C SER A 169 -0.65 15.56 9.71
N LEU A 170 -0.53 16.25 8.57
CA LEU A 170 -0.84 15.70 7.24
C LEU A 170 0.17 14.60 6.88
N VAL A 171 1.46 14.89 7.07
CA VAL A 171 2.55 13.95 6.76
C VAL A 171 2.38 12.67 7.57
N GLU A 172 2.20 12.79 8.89
CA GLU A 172 2.06 11.65 9.79
C GLU A 172 0.79 10.85 9.50
N THR A 173 -0.35 11.50 9.25
CA THR A 173 -1.60 10.81 8.88
C THR A 173 -1.41 9.99 7.60
N MET A 174 -0.78 10.58 6.58
CA MET A 174 -0.54 9.91 5.31
C MET A 174 0.45 8.75 5.46
N VAL A 175 1.56 8.93 6.19
CA VAL A 175 2.56 7.89 6.44
C VAL A 175 1.94 6.73 7.23
N GLN A 176 1.21 7.02 8.31
CA GLN A 176 0.52 6.01 9.11
C GLN A 176 -0.47 5.22 8.25
N ALA A 177 -1.30 5.90 7.43
CA ALA A 177 -2.22 5.23 6.54
C ALA A 177 -1.51 4.31 5.54
N LEU A 178 -0.41 4.75 4.94
CA LEU A 178 0.36 3.92 4.00
C LEU A 178 0.98 2.69 4.67
N HIS A 179 1.51 2.84 5.89
CA HIS A 179 2.02 1.71 6.67
C HIS A 179 0.94 0.68 6.96
N LYS A 180 -0.32 1.09 7.13
CA LYS A 180 -1.45 0.19 7.33
C LYS A 180 -1.82 -0.63 6.09
N PHE A 181 -1.46 -0.18 4.89
CA PHE A 181 -1.65 -0.94 3.65
C PHE A 181 -0.48 -1.88 3.32
N LEU A 182 0.63 -1.80 4.06
CA LEU A 182 1.76 -2.69 3.83
C LEU A 182 1.45 -4.13 4.29
N PRO A 183 2.05 -5.13 3.63
CA PRO A 183 2.00 -6.51 4.13
C PRO A 183 2.49 -6.60 5.57
N PRO A 184 1.80 -7.32 6.47
CA PRO A 184 2.24 -7.49 7.86
C PRO A 184 3.68 -8.02 7.98
N THR A 185 4.11 -8.86 7.03
CA THR A 185 5.50 -9.37 7.00
C THR A 185 6.57 -8.29 6.82
N CYS A 186 6.21 -7.08 6.39
CA CYS A 186 7.12 -5.95 6.24
C CYS A 186 7.16 -5.03 7.46
N LEU A 187 6.26 -5.21 8.43
CA LEU A 187 6.15 -4.37 9.62
C LEU A 187 6.91 -4.91 10.84
N THR A 188 7.47 -6.12 10.77
CA THR A 188 8.26 -6.69 11.86
C THR A 188 9.60 -5.95 12.03
N ASP A 189 9.91 -5.55 13.26
CA ASP A 189 11.02 -4.64 13.67
C ASP A 189 12.42 -4.97 13.13
N ASN A 190 12.64 -6.20 12.66
CA ASN A 190 13.96 -6.65 12.16
C ASN A 190 14.35 -6.10 10.78
N PHE A 191 13.46 -5.43 10.05
CA PHE A 191 13.77 -4.84 8.74
C PHE A 191 14.07 -3.33 8.78
N ILE A 192 13.89 -2.68 9.94
CA ILE A 192 14.16 -1.25 10.12
C ILE A 192 15.55 -1.03 10.74
N THR A 193 16.59 -1.72 10.23
CA THR A 193 17.95 -1.23 10.45
C THR A 193 18.15 -0.06 9.50
N VAL A 194 18.00 1.15 10.04
CA VAL A 194 18.19 2.41 9.32
C VAL A 194 19.64 2.51 8.86
N THR A 195 19.93 1.99 7.67
CA THR A 195 21.06 2.49 6.89
C THR A 195 20.63 3.87 6.42
N GLU A 196 21.07 4.91 7.13
CA GLU A 196 21.00 6.28 6.64
C GLU A 196 21.90 6.37 5.40
N ASP A 197 21.36 5.99 4.23
CA ASP A 197 22.07 6.19 2.98
C ASP A 197 22.29 7.70 2.80
N PRO A 198 23.56 8.15 2.73
CA PRO A 198 23.85 9.54 2.40
C PRO A 198 23.35 9.77 0.98
N MET A 199 22.24 10.50 0.83
CA MET A 199 21.83 10.91 -0.51
C MET A 199 22.94 11.78 -1.11
N PRO A 200 23.29 11.57 -2.38
CA PRO A 200 24.22 12.46 -3.07
C PRO A 200 23.68 13.89 -2.97
N VAL A 201 24.45 14.75 -2.31
CA VAL A 201 24.16 16.18 -2.24
C VAL A 201 24.22 16.69 -3.68
N MET A 202 23.07 17.00 -4.26
CA MET A 202 23.03 17.74 -5.52
C MET A 202 23.48 19.17 -5.19
N THR A 203 24.77 19.45 -5.40
CA THR A 203 25.31 20.80 -5.37
C THR A 203 24.64 21.60 -6.48
N GLU A 204 23.85 22.60 -6.11
CA GLU A 204 23.34 23.61 -7.04
C GLU A 204 24.54 24.36 -7.64
N THR A 205 24.75 24.17 -8.95
CA THR A 205 25.64 24.98 -9.80
C THR A 205 24.87 26.10 -10.45
#